data_AF-A0AAJ2SCK3-F1
#
_entry.id   AF-A0AAJ2SCK3-F1
#
_cell.length_a   1.000
_cell.length_b   1.000
_cell.length_c   1.000
_cell.angle_alpha   90.00
_cell.angle_beta   90.00
_cell.angle_gamma   90.00
#
_symmetry.space_group_name_H-M   'P 1'
#
loop_
_entity.id
_entity.type
_entity.pdbx_description
1 polymer ?
#
loop_
_entity_poly.entity_id
_entity_poly.type
_entity_poly.pdbx_seq_one_letter_code
_entity_poly.pdbx_strand_id
1 'polypeptide(L)'
;MIKFKDILLNIAIVLLWFISTILIAITIEHRFLGFLPSIIALYVKLYLKRRKRILEFVKLNFEKIGYELIEERPLKLMEFFSFSNIVLKPTFFFNNVSISRLKYITTFMRIFKAKAKDGKYYELKTFVGQKWNDEIEIHIINKKKVS
;
A
#
# COMPACT_ATOMS: atom_id res chain seq x y z
N MET A 1 11.78 -6.25 0.75
CA MET A 1 12.30 -7.52 0.21
C MET A 1 11.18 -8.21 -0.53
N ILE A 2 11.38 -8.63 -1.79
CA ILE A 2 10.41 -9.46 -2.53
C ILE A 2 10.52 -10.86 -1.92
N LYS A 3 9.45 -11.39 -1.31
CA LYS A 3 9.48 -12.75 -0.78
C LYS A 3 9.25 -13.73 -1.94
N PHE A 4 9.84 -14.93 -1.88
CA PHE A 4 9.62 -15.96 -2.91
C PHE A 4 8.12 -16.24 -3.14
N LYS A 5 7.31 -16.17 -2.07
CA LYS A 5 5.85 -16.26 -2.14
C LYS A 5 5.21 -15.17 -3.02
N ASP A 6 5.75 -13.95 -3.02
CA ASP A 6 5.24 -12.85 -3.85
C ASP A 6 5.54 -13.13 -5.34
N ILE A 7 6.68 -13.75 -5.65
CA ILE A 7 7.05 -14.14 -7.01
C ILE A 7 6.12 -15.26 -7.50
N LEU A 8 5.93 -16.29 -6.68
CA LEU A 8 5.09 -17.44 -7.01
C LEU A 8 3.63 -17.02 -7.21
N LEU A 9 3.14 -16.10 -6.38
CA LEU A 9 1.81 -15.53 -6.52
C LEU A 9 1.66 -14.69 -7.79
N ASN A 10 2.67 -13.89 -8.17
CA ASN A 10 2.64 -13.16 -9.44
C ASN A 10 2.64 -14.11 -10.64
N ILE A 11 3.45 -15.17 -10.62
CA ILE A 11 3.49 -16.18 -11.69
C ILE A 11 2.12 -16.87 -11.80
N ALA A 12 1.52 -17.28 -10.67
CA ALA A 12 0.21 -17.91 -10.65
C ALA A 12 -0.89 -16.99 -11.22
N ILE A 13 -0.89 -15.70 -10.86
CA ILE A 13 -1.83 -14.71 -11.40
C ILE A 13 -1.66 -14.55 -12.91
N VAL A 14 -0.42 -14.48 -13.41
CA VAL A 14 -0.13 -14.35 -14.84
C VAL A 14 -0.59 -15.60 -15.61
N LEU A 15 -0.33 -16.80 -15.07
CA LEU A 15 -0.78 -18.05 -15.69
C LEU A 15 -2.30 -18.16 -15.72
N LEU A 16 -2.98 -17.86 -14.61
CA LEU A 16 -4.45 -17.86 -14.55
C LEU A 16 -5.04 -16.86 -15.54
N TRP A 17 -4.45 -15.67 -15.65
CA TRP A 17 -4.84 -14.67 -16.62
C TRP A 17 -4.70 -15.18 -18.05
N PHE A 18 -3.57 -15.80 -18.38
CA PHE A 18 -3.29 -16.31 -19.72
C PHE A 18 -4.25 -17.43 -20.12
N ILE A 19 -4.45 -18.42 -19.24
CA ILE A 19 -5.37 -19.55 -19.46
C ILE A 19 -6.81 -19.06 -19.60
N SER A 20 -7.24 -18.14 -18.72
CA SER A 20 -8.60 -17.60 -18.76
C SER A 20 -8.85 -16.81 -20.04
N THR A 21 -7.88 -16.03 -20.51
CA THR A 21 -8.00 -15.26 -21.76
C THR A 21 -8.10 -16.18 -22.98
N ILE A 22 -7.30 -17.25 -23.03
CA ILE A 22 -7.36 -18.25 -24.11
C ILE A 22 -8.72 -18.98 -24.10
N LEU A 23 -9.19 -19.41 -22.94
CA LEU A 23 -10.49 -20.07 -22.81
C LEU A 23 -11.63 -19.18 -23.30
N ILE A 24 -11.66 -17.91 -22.89
CA ILE A 24 -12.67 -16.94 -23.33
C ILE A 24 -12.59 -16.70 -24.85
N ALA A 25 -11.39 -16.59 -25.40
CA ALA A 25 -11.20 -16.37 -26.84
C ALA A 25 -11.70 -17.54 -27.71
N ILE A 26 -11.65 -18.78 -27.20
CA ILE A 26 -12.08 -19.98 -27.92
C ILE A 26 -13.57 -20.26 -27.72
N THR A 27 -14.12 -20.00 -26.53
CA THR A 27 -15.46 -20.47 -26.15
C THR A 27 -16.55 -19.40 -26.26
N ILE A 28 -16.20 -18.11 -26.30
CA ILE A 28 -17.18 -17.02 -26.17
C ILE A 28 -17.11 -16.11 -27.40
N GLU A 29 -18.23 -15.99 -28.13
CA GLU A 29 -18.36 -15.09 -29.29
C GLU A 29 -18.10 -13.61 -28.92
N HIS A 30 -18.47 -13.26 -27.70
CA HIS A 30 -18.26 -11.95 -27.10
C HIS A 30 -16.81 -11.75 -26.62
N ARG A 31 -15.92 -11.50 -27.57
CA ARG A 31 -14.47 -11.26 -27.36
C ARG A 31 -14.15 -10.17 -26.33
N PHE A 32 -15.05 -9.22 -26.08
CA PHE A 32 -14.88 -8.18 -25.07
C PHE A 32 -14.84 -8.72 -23.63
N LEU A 33 -15.38 -9.92 -23.38
CA LEU A 33 -15.26 -10.57 -22.07
C LEU A 33 -13.82 -11.02 -21.77
N GLY A 34 -12.93 -11.05 -22.77
CA GLY A 34 -11.50 -11.35 -22.58
C GLY A 34 -10.77 -10.34 -21.69
N PHE A 35 -11.34 -9.17 -21.41
CA PHE A 35 -10.77 -8.18 -20.49
C PHE A 35 -11.10 -8.46 -19.01
N LEU A 36 -12.09 -9.31 -18.70
CA LEU A 36 -12.48 -9.63 -17.31
C LEU A 36 -11.33 -10.19 -16.47
N PRO A 37 -10.52 -11.15 -16.96
CA PRO A 37 -9.38 -11.67 -16.21
C PRO A 37 -8.38 -10.55 -15.86
N SER A 38 -8.17 -9.59 -16.76
CA SER A 38 -7.29 -8.44 -16.52
C SER A 38 -7.80 -7.57 -15.37
N ILE A 39 -9.11 -7.30 -15.34
CA ILE A 39 -9.77 -6.51 -14.29
C ILE A 39 -9.65 -7.24 -12.94
N ILE A 40 -9.89 -8.55 -12.92
CA ILE A 40 -9.78 -9.38 -11.71
C ILE A 40 -8.34 -9.39 -11.20
N ALA A 41 -7.35 -9.61 -12.09
CA ALA A 41 -5.94 -9.61 -11.72
C ALA A 41 -5.50 -8.25 -11.15
N LEU A 42 -5.95 -7.14 -11.75
CA LEU A 42 -5.71 -5.80 -11.24
C LEU A 42 -6.33 -5.62 -9.84
N TYR A 43 -7.57 -6.06 -9.65
CA TYR A 43 -8.27 -5.98 -8.37
C TYR A 43 -7.53 -6.76 -7.28
N VAL A 44 -7.13 -8.00 -7.55
CA VAL A 44 -6.35 -8.84 -6.63
C VAL A 44 -5.03 -8.17 -6.26
N LYS A 45 -4.31 -7.62 -7.25
CA LYS A 45 -3.04 -6.92 -7.00
C LYS A 45 -3.22 -5.69 -6.10
N LEU A 46 -4.25 -4.88 -6.34
CA LEU A 46 -4.59 -3.73 -5.51
C LEU A 46 -5.03 -4.14 -4.10
N TYR A 47 -5.82 -5.20 -3.99
CA TYR A 47 -6.27 -5.76 -2.71
C TYR A 47 -5.08 -6.24 -1.86
N LEU A 48 -4.17 -7.00 -2.45
CA LEU A 48 -2.95 -7.47 -1.77
C LEU A 48 -2.05 -6.31 -1.35
N LYS A 49 -1.85 -5.30 -2.22
CA LYS A 49 -1.10 -4.09 -1.89
C LYS A 49 -1.73 -3.34 -0.70
N ARG A 50 -3.06 -3.26 -0.63
CA ARG A 50 -3.78 -2.63 0.48
C ARG A 50 -3.66 -3.41 1.79
N ARG A 51 -3.63 -4.74 1.75
CA ARG A 51 -3.50 -5.58 2.95
C ARG A 51 -2.07 -5.83 3.40
N LYS A 52 -1.08 -5.35 2.65
CA LYS A 52 0.31 -5.46 3.06
C LYS A 52 0.52 -4.75 4.40
N ARG A 53 0.94 -5.55 5.37
CA ARG A 53 1.30 -5.15 6.73
C ARG A 53 2.66 -4.43 6.72
N ILE A 54 2.71 -3.26 7.34
CA ILE A 54 3.93 -2.43 7.43
C ILE A 54 4.30 -2.08 8.87
N LEU A 55 3.48 -2.46 9.86
CA LEU A 55 3.65 -2.12 11.27
C LEU A 55 5.06 -2.43 11.78
N GLU A 56 5.55 -3.66 11.56
CA GLU A 56 6.89 -4.07 12.00
C GLU A 56 8.01 -3.17 11.44
N PHE A 57 7.82 -2.66 10.22
CA PHE A 57 8.81 -1.84 9.54
C PHE A 57 8.82 -0.38 10.03
N VAL A 58 7.67 0.13 10.49
CA VAL A 58 7.53 1.53 10.92
C VAL A 58 7.56 1.70 12.44
N LYS A 59 7.43 0.59 13.19
CA LYS A 59 7.32 0.60 14.66
C LYS A 59 8.41 1.44 15.33
N LEU A 60 9.67 1.18 15.01
CA LEU A 60 10.82 1.90 15.58
C LEU A 60 10.79 3.41 15.27
N ASN A 61 10.26 3.81 14.12
CA ASN A 61 10.20 5.22 13.74
C ASN A 61 9.07 5.95 14.48
N PHE A 62 7.95 5.29 14.72
CA PHE A 62 6.89 5.85 15.56
C PHE A 62 7.33 5.95 17.03
N GLU A 63 8.09 4.97 17.53
CA GLU A 63 8.66 5.01 18.88
C GLU A 63 9.58 6.22 19.08
N LYS A 64 10.41 6.56 18.07
CA LYS A 64 11.23 7.80 18.07
C LYS A 64 10.39 9.08 18.18
N ILE A 65 9.19 9.09 17.60
CA ILE A 65 8.25 10.21 17.66
C ILE A 65 7.42 10.19 18.97
N GLY A 66 7.58 9.15 19.80
CA GLY A 66 6.92 9.01 21.10
C GLY A 66 5.59 8.26 21.07
N TYR A 67 5.40 7.41 20.07
CA TYR A 67 4.22 6.56 19.92
C TYR A 67 4.61 5.08 19.84
N GLU A 68 4.07 4.25 20.73
CA GLU A 68 4.19 2.81 20.66
C GLU A 68 3.05 2.24 19.81
N LEU A 69 3.36 1.64 18.66
CA LEU A 69 2.35 1.08 17.76
C LEU A 69 1.84 -0.28 18.25
N ILE A 70 0.53 -0.43 18.30
CA ILE A 70 -0.16 -1.63 18.78
C ILE A 70 -0.80 -2.40 17.63
N GLU A 71 -1.52 -1.66 16.77
CA GLU A 71 -2.30 -2.26 15.70
C GLU A 71 -2.22 -1.40 14.43
N GLU A 72 -2.25 -2.04 13.27
CA GLU A 72 -2.42 -1.38 11.98
C GLU A 72 -3.67 -1.86 11.27
N ARG A 73 -4.34 -0.94 10.57
CA ARG A 73 -5.38 -1.28 9.61
C ARG A 73 -5.27 -0.44 8.33
N PRO A 74 -5.66 -1.01 7.17
CA PRO A 74 -5.84 -0.21 5.98
C PRO A 74 -7.00 0.79 6.17
N LEU A 75 -6.94 1.90 5.44
CA LEU A 75 -8.05 2.85 5.36
C LEU A 75 -9.27 2.20 4.69
N LYS A 76 -10.45 2.49 5.22
CA LYS A 76 -11.71 2.19 4.55
C LYS A 76 -11.83 3.05 3.28
N LEU A 77 -12.60 2.59 2.29
CA LEU A 77 -12.82 3.33 1.04
C LEU A 77 -13.34 4.75 1.28
N MET A 78 -14.32 4.94 2.17
CA MET A 78 -14.82 6.27 2.55
C MET A 78 -13.75 7.15 3.20
N GLU A 79 -12.90 6.56 4.06
CA GLU A 79 -11.78 7.29 4.66
C GLU A 79 -10.76 7.71 3.59
N PHE A 80 -10.56 6.88 2.54
CA PHE A 80 -9.68 7.20 1.43
C PHE A 80 -10.19 8.35 0.55
N PHE A 81 -11.50 8.41 0.26
CA PHE A 81 -12.08 9.54 -0.48
C PHE A 81 -12.05 10.84 0.34
N SER A 82 -12.19 10.77 1.67
CA SER A 82 -12.00 11.93 2.53
C SER A 82 -10.57 12.50 2.49
N PHE A 83 -9.59 11.70 2.05
CA PHE A 83 -8.20 12.12 1.89
C PHE A 83 -7.91 12.82 0.56
N SER A 84 -8.75 12.68 -0.48
CA SER A 84 -8.47 13.25 -1.82
C SER A 84 -8.58 14.77 -1.87
N ASN A 85 -9.15 15.40 -0.84
CA ASN A 85 -9.15 16.86 -0.70
C ASN A 85 -7.78 17.42 -0.26
N ILE A 86 -6.83 16.54 0.09
CA ILE A 86 -5.45 16.91 0.39
C ILE A 86 -4.64 16.62 -0.88
N VAL A 87 -4.39 17.68 -1.66
CA VAL A 87 -3.59 17.63 -2.90
C VAL A 87 -2.16 17.19 -2.55
N LEU A 88 -1.86 15.91 -2.74
CA LEU A 88 -0.49 15.40 -2.71
C LEU A 88 0.19 15.83 -4.02
N LYS A 89 1.00 16.89 -3.98
CA LYS A 89 1.86 17.27 -5.10
C LYS A 89 2.91 16.16 -5.30
N PRO A 90 2.98 15.50 -6.47
CA PRO A 90 4.05 14.56 -6.75
C PRO A 90 5.33 15.35 -7.05
N THR A 91 6.21 15.48 -6.06
CA THR A 91 7.52 16.12 -6.28
C THR A 91 8.47 15.13 -6.93
N PHE A 92 8.43 15.06 -8.26
CA PHE A 92 9.46 14.39 -9.06
C PHE A 92 10.57 15.39 -9.40
N PHE A 93 11.82 15.06 -9.08
CA PHE A 93 13.01 15.67 -9.70
C PHE A 93 14.04 14.58 -10.01
N PHE A 94 14.69 14.67 -11.16
CA PHE A 94 15.66 13.69 -11.68
C PHE A 94 16.89 14.38 -12.29
N ASN A 95 18.09 14.08 -11.75
CA ASN A 95 19.48 14.18 -12.27
C ASN A 95 20.45 14.42 -11.09
N ASN A 96 20.96 13.41 -10.35
CA ASN A 96 22.02 12.49 -10.81
C ASN A 96 22.07 11.19 -9.96
N VAL A 97 20.98 10.45 -10.03
CA VAL A 97 20.84 8.99 -10.14
C VAL A 97 21.92 8.03 -9.59
N SER A 98 21.46 7.05 -8.78
CA SER A 98 21.91 5.65 -8.87
C SER A 98 20.72 4.75 -9.25
N ILE A 99 20.83 4.03 -10.38
CA ILE A 99 19.88 3.03 -10.90
C ILE A 99 20.15 1.68 -10.23
N SER A 100 19.88 1.58 -8.93
CA SER A 100 19.82 0.27 -8.27
C SER A 100 18.53 0.15 -7.47
N ARG A 101 17.51 -0.32 -8.21
CA ARG A 101 16.17 -0.75 -7.76
C ARG A 101 15.19 0.41 -7.59
N LEU A 102 14.37 0.60 -8.64
CA LEU A 102 13.00 1.11 -8.63
C LEU A 102 12.15 0.43 -7.53
N LYS A 103 12.49 0.64 -6.25
CA LYS A 103 11.54 0.49 -5.15
C LYS A 103 10.58 1.64 -5.38
N TYR A 104 9.47 1.32 -6.03
CA TYR A 104 8.21 2.04 -5.95
C TYR A 104 8.22 2.97 -4.74
N ILE A 105 8.01 4.27 -4.95
CA ILE A 105 7.70 5.22 -3.89
C ILE A 105 6.46 4.66 -3.20
N THR A 106 6.63 3.73 -2.25
CA THR A 106 5.55 2.97 -1.66
C THR A 106 5.06 3.81 -0.52
N THR A 107 4.20 4.73 -0.87
CA THR A 107 3.44 5.49 0.09
C THR A 107 2.29 4.62 0.58
N PHE A 108 2.22 4.47 1.88
CA PHE A 108 1.20 3.70 2.57
C PHE A 108 0.38 4.65 3.42
N MET A 109 -0.89 4.73 3.05
CA MET A 109 -1.88 5.39 3.89
C MET A 109 -2.45 4.34 4.84
N ARG A 110 -2.29 4.58 6.14
CA ARG A 110 -2.65 3.62 7.20
C ARG A 110 -3.20 4.33 8.42
N ILE A 111 -4.04 3.61 9.13
CA ILE A 111 -4.46 3.98 10.47
C ILE A 111 -3.72 3.08 11.43
N PHE A 112 -2.97 3.70 12.33
CA PHE A 112 -2.28 3.02 13.41
C PHE A 112 -2.97 3.33 14.72
N LYS A 113 -3.20 2.30 15.54
CA LYS A 113 -3.49 2.50 16.96
C LYS A 113 -2.17 2.54 17.71
N ALA A 114 -1.96 3.62 18.44
CA ALA A 114 -0.72 3.85 19.15
C ALA A 114 -0.98 4.32 20.58
N LYS A 115 -0.12 3.89 21.50
CA LYS A 115 -0.04 4.43 22.86
C LYS A 115 0.98 5.56 22.88
N ALA A 116 0.58 6.73 23.35
CA ALA A 116 1.49 7.85 23.52
C ALA A 116 2.24 7.74 24.87
N LYS A 117 3.32 8.50 25.03
CA LYS A 117 4.09 8.58 26.28
C LYS A 117 3.26 8.98 27.50
N ASP A 118 2.15 9.69 27.30
CA ASP A 118 1.21 10.06 28.36
C ASP A 118 0.25 8.92 28.78
N GLY A 119 0.46 7.71 28.25
CA GLY A 119 -0.33 6.52 28.54
C GLY A 119 -1.64 6.40 27.76
N LYS A 120 -2.03 7.43 26.99
CA LYS A 120 -3.32 7.45 26.28
C LYS A 120 -3.23 6.79 24.92
N TYR A 121 -4.37 6.26 24.46
CA TYR A 121 -4.48 5.59 23.17
C TYR A 121 -5.02 6.53 22.09
N TYR A 122 -4.34 6.53 20.95
CA TYR A 122 -4.66 7.34 19.80
C TYR A 122 -4.79 6.50 18.54
N GLU A 123 -5.78 6.84 17.72
CA GLU A 123 -5.83 6.46 16.31
C GLU A 123 -5.14 7.55 15.49
N LEU A 124 -4.01 7.17 14.89
CA LEU A 124 -3.20 8.01 14.03
C LEU A 124 -3.51 7.68 12.58
N LYS A 125 -4.17 8.59 11.88
CA LYS A 125 -4.29 8.52 10.42
C LYS A 125 -3.01 9.07 9.81
N THR A 126 -2.29 8.24 9.09
CA THR A 126 -0.94 8.57 8.65
C THR A 126 -0.69 8.28 7.18
N PHE A 127 0.26 9.02 6.63
CA PHE A 127 0.90 8.76 5.37
C PHE A 127 2.36 8.41 5.64
N VAL A 128 2.74 7.17 5.35
CA VAL A 128 4.10 6.69 5.49
C VAL A 128 4.72 6.59 4.11
N GLY A 129 5.78 7.34 3.84
CA GLY A 129 6.56 7.29 2.62
C GLY A 129 8.02 6.92 2.90
N GLN A 130 8.75 6.56 1.84
CA GLN A 130 10.20 6.44 1.89
C GLN A 130 10.79 7.57 1.03
N LYS A 131 11.69 8.35 1.62
CA LYS A 131 12.47 9.40 0.94
C LYS A 131 13.59 8.79 0.11
N TRP A 132 14.19 9.61 -0.74
CA TRP A 132 15.26 9.23 -1.66
C TRP A 132 16.56 8.82 -0.95
N ASN A 133 16.78 9.29 0.28
CA ASN A 133 17.89 8.92 1.16
C ASN A 133 17.60 7.66 2.01
N ASP A 134 16.64 6.83 1.60
CA ASP A 134 16.12 5.67 2.33
C ASP A 134 15.45 5.98 3.69
N GLU A 135 15.36 7.25 4.11
CA GLU A 135 14.66 7.62 5.34
C GLU A 135 13.14 7.42 5.23
N ILE A 136 12.52 7.01 6.33
CA ILE A 136 11.07 6.81 6.39
C ILE A 136 10.43 8.11 6.88
N GLU A 137 9.54 8.63 6.06
CA GLU A 137 8.79 9.84 6.35
C GLU A 137 7.39 9.49 6.85
N ILE A 138 7.03 9.99 8.02
CA ILE A 138 5.73 9.76 8.65
C ILE A 138 5.01 11.09 8.78
N HIS A 139 3.89 11.23 8.09
CA HIS A 139 2.99 12.36 8.22
C HIS A 139 1.74 11.93 8.98
N ILE A 140 1.52 12.49 10.18
CA ILE A 140 0.29 12.28 10.95
C ILE A 140 -0.71 13.34 10.54
N ILE A 141 -1.77 12.93 9.85
CA ILE A 141 -2.76 13.83 9.25
C ILE A 141 -3.90 14.08 10.22
N ASN A 142 -4.28 13.07 11.00
CA ASN A 142 -5.31 13.21 12.02
C ASN A 142 -4.96 12.32 13.21
N LYS A 143 -5.16 12.87 14.41
CA LYS A 143 -5.00 12.21 15.69
C LYS A 143 -6.35 12.21 16.40
N LYS A 144 -6.96 11.03 16.52
CA LYS A 144 -8.20 10.85 17.28
C LYS A 144 -7.88 10.15 18.60
N LYS A 145 -8.25 10.74 19.72
CA LYS A 145 -8.17 10.08 21.03
C LYS A 145 -9.22 8.96 21.09
N VAL A 146 -8.81 7.76 21.52
CA VAL A 146 -9.69 6.60 21.63
C VAL A 146 -10.00 6.25 23.08
N SER A 147 -9.08 6.52 24.01
CA SER A 147 -9.29 6.55 25.47
C SER A 147 -7.98 6.90 26.17
#